data_AF-A0A1G8DF39-F1
#
_entry.id   AF-A0A1G8DF39-F1
#
_cell.length_a   1.000
_cell.length_b   1.000
_cell.length_c   1.000
_cell.angle_alpha   90.00
_cell.angle_beta   90.00
_cell.angle_gamma   90.00
#
_symmetry.space_group_name_H-M   'P 1'
#
loop_
_entity.id
_entity.type
_entity.pdbx_description
1 polymer ?
#
loop_
_entity_poly.entity_id
_entity_poly.type
_entity_poly.pdbx_seq_one_letter_code
_entity_poly.pdbx_strand_id
1 'polypeptide(L)'
;MRGFAVDERDSTWERDDARYRLYVFTGSDNIVTTTDIVEATIEQALESALAMSNGDEYLWSLALVETDARGMRGLIWLSGMDYNDPPTTAWEWQRRRQMQDRYLMAKSRRGPAPVLPNGLRLIRVFPEWVSGWPLWENHTDEYRLTGPSLGLSPELSDALFNWNEAWLNRQEDDPLPPGWEDEGQRLVLELRSALHGVAEVRPDFLR
;
A
#
# COMPACT_ATOMS: atom_id res chain seq x y z
N MET A 1 15.47 0.97 1.31
CA MET A 1 16.33 0.07 2.12
C MET A 1 17.62 0.80 2.43
N ARG A 2 18.10 0.73 3.67
CA ARG A 2 19.44 1.22 4.06
C ARG A 2 20.16 0.07 4.73
N GLY A 3 21.44 -0.10 4.42
CA GLY A 3 22.32 -1.06 5.08
C GLY A 3 23.39 -0.31 5.87
N PHE A 4 23.74 -0.83 7.04
CA PHE A 4 24.84 -0.33 7.85
C PHE A 4 25.74 -1.51 8.21
N ALA A 5 27.06 -1.29 8.26
CA ALA A 5 27.99 -2.30 8.73
C ALA A 5 27.83 -2.45 10.25
N VAL A 6 27.76 -3.71 10.71
CA VAL A 6 27.70 -4.07 12.13
C VAL A 6 28.79 -5.09 12.43
N ASP A 7 29.26 -5.09 13.66
CA ASP A 7 30.14 -6.15 14.18
C ASP A 7 29.26 -7.36 14.51
N GLU A 8 29.59 -8.55 14.00
CA GLU A 8 28.80 -9.76 14.24
C GLU A 8 28.68 -10.09 15.74
N ARG A 9 29.64 -9.61 16.55
CA ARG A 9 29.70 -9.82 18.01
C ARG A 9 28.78 -8.88 18.79
N ASP A 10 28.06 -7.97 18.14
CA ASP A 10 27.01 -7.14 18.75
C ASP A 10 25.74 -7.95 19.07
N SER A 11 25.64 -9.19 18.58
CA SER A 11 24.54 -10.10 18.90
C SER A 11 24.75 -10.76 20.26
N THR A 12 23.86 -10.52 21.21
CA THR A 12 23.93 -11.09 22.57
C THR A 12 23.07 -12.34 22.76
N TRP A 13 22.23 -12.67 21.78
CA TRP A 13 21.34 -13.83 21.80
C TRP A 13 20.95 -14.24 20.38
N GLU A 14 20.59 -15.51 20.22
CA GLU A 14 20.09 -16.09 18.97
C GLU A 14 18.93 -17.05 19.29
N ARG A 15 17.98 -17.17 18.36
CA ARG A 15 16.83 -18.07 18.44
C ARG A 15 16.49 -18.60 17.05
N ASP A 16 16.12 -19.87 16.97
CA ASP A 16 15.71 -20.57 15.75
C ASP A 16 14.22 -20.95 15.73
N ASP A 17 13.48 -20.59 16.79
CA ASP A 17 12.06 -20.90 16.99
C ASP A 17 11.13 -19.77 16.52
N ALA A 18 11.43 -19.18 15.37
CA ALA A 18 10.63 -18.10 14.79
C ALA A 18 9.16 -18.52 14.61
N ARG A 19 8.27 -17.62 15.02
CA ARG A 19 6.82 -17.77 14.83
C ARG A 19 6.35 -16.67 13.88
N TYR A 20 5.79 -17.07 12.76
CA TYR A 20 5.17 -16.14 11.82
C TYR A 20 3.65 -16.14 12.02
N ARG A 21 2.99 -15.04 11.69
CA ARG A 21 1.54 -14.95 11.62
C ARG A 21 1.11 -14.47 10.24
N LEU A 22 0.34 -15.31 9.58
CA LEU A 22 -0.23 -15.07 8.27
C LEU A 22 -1.71 -14.65 8.44
N TYR A 23 -2.07 -13.58 7.76
CA TYR A 23 -3.44 -13.11 7.60
C TYR A 23 -3.81 -13.28 6.13
N VAL A 24 -4.96 -13.90 5.85
CA VAL A 24 -5.53 -14.00 4.50
C VAL A 24 -6.94 -13.41 4.53
N PHE A 25 -7.19 -12.43 3.67
CA PHE A 25 -8.45 -11.67 3.62
C PHE A 25 -9.28 -12.12 2.42
N THR A 26 -10.52 -12.55 2.68
CA THR A 26 -11.41 -13.13 1.66
C THR A 26 -12.74 -12.39 1.57
N GLY A 27 -13.32 -12.39 0.37
CA GLY A 27 -14.60 -11.71 0.09
C GLY A 27 -14.53 -10.18 0.12
N SER A 28 -15.65 -9.53 -0.15
CA SER A 28 -15.77 -8.06 -0.17
C SER A 28 -15.61 -7.42 1.21
N ASP A 29 -15.94 -8.18 2.25
CA ASP A 29 -15.91 -7.72 3.64
C ASP A 29 -14.54 -7.96 4.31
N ASN A 30 -13.55 -8.44 3.54
CA ASN A 30 -12.21 -8.77 4.01
C ASN A 30 -12.21 -9.68 5.25
N ILE A 31 -13.04 -10.73 5.23
CA ILE A 31 -13.08 -11.73 6.31
C ILE A 31 -11.69 -12.35 6.42
N VAL A 32 -11.10 -12.24 7.61
CA VAL A 32 -9.72 -12.62 7.86
C VAL A 32 -9.60 -14.01 8.46
N THR A 33 -8.74 -14.83 7.87
CA THR A 33 -8.24 -16.06 8.48
C THR A 33 -6.81 -15.81 8.96
N THR A 34 -6.56 -16.05 10.25
CA THR A 34 -5.26 -15.85 10.89
C THR A 34 -4.64 -17.19 11.28
N THR A 35 -3.40 -17.44 10.85
CA THR A 35 -2.69 -18.69 11.14
C THR A 35 -1.28 -18.39 11.65
N ASP A 36 -0.88 -18.99 12.78
CA ASP A 36 0.52 -18.99 13.21
C ASP A 36 1.26 -20.13 12.50
N ILE A 37 2.42 -19.81 11.92
CA ILE A 37 3.35 -20.76 11.28
C ILE A 37 4.59 -20.83 12.17
N VAL A 38 4.93 -22.03 12.63
CA VAL A 38 6.06 -22.31 13.54
C VAL A 38 6.95 -23.37 12.91
N GLU A 39 8.17 -23.53 13.45
CA GLU A 39 9.13 -24.54 12.96
C GLU A 39 9.39 -24.42 11.45
N ALA A 40 9.37 -23.18 10.96
CA ALA A 40 9.46 -22.85 9.54
C ALA A 40 10.51 -21.77 9.32
N THR A 41 11.13 -21.78 8.15
CA THR A 41 11.91 -20.63 7.65
C THR A 41 10.98 -19.55 7.08
N ILE A 42 11.55 -18.38 6.79
CA ILE A 42 10.79 -17.31 6.13
C ILE A 42 10.33 -17.72 4.73
N GLU A 43 11.13 -18.50 3.99
CA GLU A 43 10.77 -19.01 2.66
C GLU A 43 9.54 -19.92 2.75
N GLN A 44 9.50 -20.83 3.73
CA GLN A 44 8.35 -21.73 3.96
C GLN A 44 7.11 -20.95 4.39
N ALA A 45 7.27 -19.89 5.20
CA ALA A 45 6.16 -19.02 5.58
C ALA A 45 5.59 -18.24 4.37
N LEU A 46 6.45 -17.79 3.44
CA LEU A 46 6.05 -17.13 2.20
C LEU A 46 5.39 -18.11 1.21
N GLU A 47 5.90 -19.34 1.10
CA GLU A 47 5.24 -20.40 0.31
C GLU A 47 3.85 -20.70 0.86
N SER A 48 3.71 -20.77 2.18
CA SER A 48 2.40 -20.94 2.84
C SER A 48 1.47 -19.77 2.56
N ALA A 49 1.97 -18.54 2.58
CA ALA A 49 1.20 -17.36 2.22
C ALA A 49 0.69 -17.42 0.77
N LEU A 50 1.53 -17.84 -0.16
CA LEU A 50 1.15 -18.01 -1.56
C LEU A 50 0.11 -19.12 -1.74
N ALA A 51 0.30 -20.26 -1.07
CA ALA A 51 -0.65 -21.38 -1.12
C ALA A 51 -2.02 -21.00 -0.53
N MET A 52 -2.05 -20.38 0.64
CA MET A 52 -3.28 -20.01 1.33
C MET A 52 -4.01 -18.82 0.69
N SER A 53 -3.30 -17.95 -0.03
CA SER A 53 -3.89 -16.86 -0.82
C SER A 53 -4.34 -17.29 -2.22
N ASN A 54 -4.28 -18.59 -2.54
CA ASN A 54 -4.52 -19.14 -3.88
C ASN A 54 -3.72 -18.41 -4.99
N GLY A 55 -2.42 -18.23 -4.75
CA GLY A 55 -1.52 -17.55 -5.68
C GLY A 55 -1.85 -16.06 -5.82
N ASP A 56 -1.99 -15.35 -4.69
CA ASP A 56 -2.36 -13.92 -4.62
C ASP A 56 -3.79 -13.58 -5.12
N GLU A 57 -4.70 -14.57 -5.17
CA GLU A 57 -6.14 -14.30 -5.40
C GLU A 57 -6.78 -13.55 -4.23
N TYR A 58 -6.21 -13.74 -3.04
CA TYR A 58 -6.62 -13.07 -1.82
C TYR A 58 -5.52 -12.14 -1.35
N LEU A 59 -5.92 -10.99 -0.78
CA LEU A 59 -4.96 -10.17 -0.05
C LEU A 59 -4.42 -10.98 1.13
N TRP A 60 -3.14 -10.79 1.43
CA TRP A 60 -2.52 -11.43 2.59
C TRP A 60 -1.40 -10.56 3.15
N SER A 61 -1.14 -10.74 4.44
CA SER A 61 -0.02 -10.12 5.14
C SER A 61 0.65 -11.12 6.07
N LEU A 62 1.95 -10.91 6.31
CA LEU A 62 2.80 -11.79 7.10
C LEU A 62 3.58 -10.96 8.11
N ALA A 63 3.57 -11.40 9.36
CA ALA A 63 4.32 -10.79 10.46
C ALA A 63 5.19 -11.83 11.16
N LEU A 64 6.30 -11.40 11.75
CA LEU A 64 6.97 -12.11 12.83
C LEU A 64 6.22 -11.81 14.14
N VAL A 65 5.91 -12.86 14.89
CA VAL A 65 5.33 -12.74 16.23
C VAL A 65 6.48 -12.68 17.23
N GLU A 66 6.56 -11.57 17.95
CA GLU A 66 7.51 -11.39 19.03
C GLU A 66 6.78 -11.38 20.37
N THR A 67 7.47 -11.76 21.44
CA THR A 67 6.96 -11.61 22.81
C THR A 67 7.86 -10.63 23.54
N ASP A 68 7.28 -9.54 24.06
CA ASP A 68 8.03 -8.54 24.79
C ASP A 68 8.45 -9.05 26.19
N ALA A 69 9.25 -8.26 26.91
CA ALA A 69 9.72 -8.60 28.27
C ALA A 69 8.58 -8.81 29.29
N ARG A 70 7.35 -8.40 28.98
CA ARG A 70 6.15 -8.58 29.82
C ARG A 70 5.38 -9.85 29.46
N GLY A 71 5.84 -10.63 28.47
CA GLY A 71 5.12 -11.80 27.97
C GLY A 71 3.99 -11.46 27.01
N MET A 72 3.88 -10.21 26.56
CA MET A 72 2.83 -9.77 25.64
C MET A 72 3.27 -10.01 24.20
N ARG A 73 2.35 -10.52 23.37
CA ARG A 73 2.62 -10.76 21.95
C ARG A 73 2.50 -9.48 21.14
N GLY A 74 3.52 -9.19 20.35
CA GLY A 74 3.55 -8.14 19.34
C GLY A 74 3.76 -8.72 17.95
N LEU A 75 3.56 -7.88 16.94
CA LEU A 75 3.76 -8.22 15.53
C LEU A 75 4.78 -7.27 14.90
N ILE A 76 5.75 -7.84 14.20
CA ILE A 76 6.62 -7.12 13.28
C ILE A 76 6.19 -7.52 11.87
N TRP A 77 5.48 -6.64 11.18
CA TRP A 77 5.04 -6.91 9.81
C TRP A 77 6.23 -7.01 8.85
N LEU A 78 6.35 -8.17 8.20
CA LEU A 78 7.35 -8.50 7.19
C LEU A 78 6.82 -8.20 5.79
N SER A 79 5.51 -8.39 5.57
CA SER A 79 4.84 -8.08 4.32
C SER A 79 3.40 -7.64 4.58
N GLY A 80 3.02 -6.49 4.02
CA GLY A 80 1.68 -5.95 4.25
C GLY A 80 1.43 -5.48 5.68
N MET A 81 0.15 -5.40 6.05
CA MET A 81 -0.36 -5.00 7.36
C MET A 81 -1.74 -5.65 7.56
N ASP A 82 -2.43 -5.36 8.67
CA ASP A 82 -3.85 -5.69 8.73
C ASP A 82 -4.62 -4.84 7.71
N TYR A 83 -5.26 -5.47 6.73
CA TYR A 83 -5.95 -4.75 5.65
C TYR A 83 -7.24 -4.07 6.13
N ASN A 84 -7.79 -4.50 7.26
CA ASN A 84 -8.97 -3.91 7.87
C ASN A 84 -8.66 -2.57 8.55
N ASP A 85 -7.39 -2.32 8.88
CA ASP A 85 -6.97 -1.06 9.47
C ASP A 85 -6.64 -0.01 8.39
N PRO A 86 -7.13 1.22 8.51
CA PRO A 86 -6.75 2.31 7.61
C PRO A 86 -5.29 2.73 7.89
N PRO A 87 -4.45 2.92 6.85
CA PRO A 87 -3.10 3.40 7.06
C PRO A 87 -3.08 4.86 7.54
N THR A 88 -2.27 5.13 8.56
CA THR A 88 -2.08 6.44 9.20
C THR A 88 -0.68 7.02 8.95
N THR A 89 0.29 6.19 8.59
CA THR A 89 1.68 6.60 8.31
C THR A 89 2.12 6.25 6.90
N ALA A 90 3.19 6.89 6.40
CA ALA A 90 3.79 6.57 5.10
C ALA A 90 4.23 5.09 5.02
N TRP A 91 4.74 4.55 6.13
CA TRP A 91 5.16 3.14 6.21
C TRP A 91 3.98 2.16 6.12
N GLU A 92 2.85 2.50 6.72
CA GLU A 92 1.61 1.72 6.57
C GLU A 92 1.06 1.83 5.14
N TRP A 93 1.13 3.00 4.50
CA TRP A 93 0.77 3.15 3.09
C TRP A 93 1.64 2.29 2.18
N GLN A 94 2.95 2.22 2.45
CA GLN A 94 3.85 1.34 1.72
C GLN A 94 3.46 -0.13 1.90
N ARG A 95 3.09 -0.55 3.12
CA ARG A 95 2.63 -1.92 3.40
C ARG A 95 1.32 -2.23 2.69
N ARG A 96 0.32 -1.34 2.75
CA ARG A 96 -0.95 -1.50 2.04
C ARG A 96 -0.75 -1.56 0.52
N ARG A 97 0.14 -0.72 -0.02
CA ARG A 97 0.56 -0.75 -1.42
C ARG A 97 1.10 -2.12 -1.83
N GLN A 98 1.99 -2.73 -1.04
CA GLN A 98 2.54 -4.05 -1.37
C GLN A 98 1.44 -5.11 -1.53
N MET A 99 0.45 -5.11 -0.63
CA MET A 99 -0.66 -6.06 -0.68
C MET A 99 -1.53 -5.85 -1.92
N GLN A 100 -1.92 -4.60 -2.16
CA GLN A 100 -2.75 -4.22 -3.31
C GLN A 100 -2.06 -4.49 -4.64
N ASP A 101 -0.78 -4.13 -4.77
CA ASP A 101 -0.01 -4.34 -6.00
C ASP A 101 0.12 -5.84 -6.30
N ARG A 102 0.39 -6.70 -5.30
CA ARG A 102 0.40 -8.17 -5.48
C ARG A 102 -0.94 -8.70 -5.98
N TYR A 103 -2.01 -8.35 -5.28
CA TYR A 103 -3.36 -8.82 -5.60
C TYR A 103 -3.81 -8.34 -6.99
N LEU A 104 -3.63 -7.06 -7.32
CA LEU A 104 -4.03 -6.50 -8.61
C LEU A 104 -3.18 -7.07 -9.75
N MET A 105 -1.88 -7.29 -9.53
CA MET A 105 -1.02 -7.97 -10.49
C MET A 105 -1.52 -9.38 -10.77
N ALA A 106 -1.82 -10.17 -9.73
CA ALA A 106 -2.32 -11.53 -9.90
C ALA A 106 -3.70 -11.56 -10.59
N LYS A 107 -4.59 -10.64 -10.24
CA LYS A 107 -5.91 -10.48 -10.86
C LYS A 107 -5.81 -10.11 -12.33
N SER A 108 -4.97 -9.13 -12.69
CA SER A 108 -4.80 -8.68 -14.09
C SER A 108 -4.40 -9.79 -15.06
N ARG A 109 -3.68 -10.81 -14.57
CA ARG A 109 -3.28 -11.99 -15.37
C ARG A 109 -4.42 -12.97 -15.66
N ARG A 110 -5.51 -12.89 -14.89
CA ARG A 110 -6.66 -13.82 -14.95
C ARG A 110 -7.87 -13.20 -15.66
N GLY A 111 -7.76 -11.95 -16.11
CA GLY A 111 -8.85 -11.14 -16.67
C GLY A 111 -9.58 -10.31 -15.61
N PRO A 112 -10.89 -10.08 -15.81
CA PRO A 112 -11.63 -8.80 -15.63
C PRO A 112 -10.86 -7.51 -15.22
N ALA A 113 -11.61 -6.43 -14.97
CA ALA A 113 -11.07 -5.17 -14.50
C ALA A 113 -10.34 -5.32 -13.14
N PRO A 114 -9.19 -4.64 -12.94
CA PRO A 114 -8.34 -4.75 -11.75
C PRO A 114 -8.92 -3.98 -10.56
N VAL A 115 -10.04 -4.45 -10.00
CA VAL A 115 -10.67 -3.89 -8.80
C VAL A 115 -10.26 -4.65 -7.54
N LEU A 116 -10.22 -3.94 -6.40
CA LEU A 116 -9.98 -4.46 -5.05
C LEU A 116 -11.04 -5.53 -4.65
N PRO A 117 -10.83 -6.31 -3.57
CA PRO A 117 -11.77 -7.36 -3.17
C PRO A 117 -13.20 -6.89 -2.92
N ASN A 118 -13.36 -5.64 -2.46
CA ASN A 118 -14.65 -4.97 -2.24
C ASN A 118 -15.26 -4.34 -3.51
N GLY A 119 -14.65 -4.56 -4.68
CA GLY A 119 -15.11 -4.01 -5.96
C GLY A 119 -14.69 -2.57 -6.24
N LEU A 120 -14.01 -1.90 -5.31
CA LEU A 120 -13.51 -0.54 -5.52
C LEU A 120 -12.35 -0.51 -6.52
N ARG A 121 -12.30 0.58 -7.29
CA ARG A 121 -11.12 0.96 -8.07
C ARG A 121 -9.97 1.36 -7.15
N LEU A 122 -8.74 1.33 -7.66
CA LEU A 122 -7.56 1.83 -6.94
C LEU A 122 -6.98 3.03 -7.70
N ILE A 123 -7.16 4.23 -7.14
CA ILE A 123 -6.65 5.47 -7.71
C ILE A 123 -5.40 5.87 -6.96
N ARG A 124 -4.28 5.92 -7.69
CA ARG A 124 -2.97 6.31 -7.19
C ARG A 124 -2.82 7.81 -7.38
N VAL A 125 -2.33 8.49 -6.35
CA VAL A 125 -2.02 9.91 -6.37
C VAL A 125 -0.52 10.08 -6.18
N PHE A 126 0.17 10.64 -7.16
CA PHE A 126 1.59 10.96 -7.05
C PHE A 126 1.96 12.10 -8.00
N PRO A 127 3.01 12.89 -7.69
CA PRO A 127 3.50 13.88 -8.61
C PRO A 127 4.12 13.23 -9.84
N GLU A 128 3.76 13.69 -11.02
CA GLU A 128 4.25 13.12 -12.27
C GLU A 128 4.71 14.20 -13.24
N TRP A 129 5.61 13.81 -14.15
CA TRP A 129 6.37 14.75 -15.00
C TRP A 129 5.81 14.94 -16.41
N VAL A 130 4.74 14.23 -16.78
CA VAL A 130 4.26 14.15 -18.17
C VAL A 130 2.92 14.86 -18.36
N SER A 131 1.98 14.66 -17.45
CA SER A 131 0.68 15.35 -17.48
C SER A 131 0.51 16.22 -16.25
N GLY A 132 -0.31 17.27 -16.35
CA GLY A 132 -0.70 18.08 -15.20
C GLY A 132 -1.61 17.35 -14.20
N TRP A 133 -1.94 16.08 -14.42
CA TRP A 133 -2.82 15.31 -13.53
C TRP A 133 -2.05 14.29 -12.68
N PRO A 134 -2.16 14.33 -11.34
CA PRO A 134 -1.45 13.41 -10.46
C PRO A 134 -2.15 12.05 -10.29
N LEU A 135 -3.10 11.70 -11.17
CA LEU A 135 -4.07 10.61 -10.96
C LEU A 135 -3.85 9.44 -11.91
N TRP A 136 -3.63 8.26 -11.34
CA TRP A 136 -3.31 7.07 -12.12
C TRP A 136 -4.10 5.84 -11.65
N GLU A 137 -4.44 4.96 -12.58
CA GLU A 137 -5.01 3.64 -12.29
C GLU A 137 -4.20 2.57 -13.03
N ASN A 138 -3.74 1.55 -12.31
CA ASN A 138 -2.92 0.50 -12.90
C ASN A 138 -3.80 -0.54 -13.61
N HIS A 139 -3.22 -1.21 -14.59
CA HIS A 139 -3.81 -2.36 -15.29
C HIS A 139 -5.12 -2.03 -16.04
N THR A 140 -5.28 -0.78 -16.47
CA THR A 140 -6.34 -0.29 -17.36
C THR A 140 -5.74 0.20 -18.68
N ASP A 141 -6.57 0.27 -19.74
CA ASP A 141 -6.15 0.81 -21.04
C ASP A 141 -5.85 2.32 -20.95
N GLU A 142 -6.67 3.04 -20.17
CA GLU A 142 -6.46 4.44 -19.81
C GLU A 142 -5.95 4.53 -18.38
N TYR A 143 -4.63 4.55 -18.23
CA TYR A 143 -3.95 4.54 -16.92
C TYR A 143 -3.74 5.94 -16.34
N ARG A 144 -3.84 6.99 -17.16
CA ARG A 144 -3.80 8.39 -16.71
C ARG A 144 -5.22 8.91 -16.63
N LEU A 145 -5.57 9.51 -15.51
CA LEU A 145 -6.92 9.97 -15.23
C LEU A 145 -6.92 11.49 -15.06
N THR A 146 -8.06 12.09 -15.37
CA THR A 146 -8.32 13.51 -15.11
C THR A 146 -9.39 13.65 -14.04
N GLY A 147 -9.44 14.79 -13.35
CA GLY A 147 -10.54 15.08 -12.42
C GLY A 147 -11.94 14.88 -13.04
N PRO A 148 -12.22 15.44 -14.22
CA PRO A 148 -13.49 15.23 -14.92
C PRO A 148 -13.79 13.77 -15.27
N SER A 149 -12.79 12.96 -15.66
CA SER A 149 -12.99 11.53 -15.96
C SER A 149 -13.44 10.71 -14.73
N LEU A 150 -13.16 11.22 -13.53
CA LEU A 150 -13.59 10.63 -12.26
C LEU A 150 -14.85 11.29 -11.70
N GLY A 151 -15.43 12.28 -12.39
CA GLY A 151 -16.60 13.02 -11.93
C GLY A 151 -16.31 13.95 -10.74
N LEU A 152 -15.06 14.39 -10.57
CA LEU A 152 -14.72 15.35 -9.51
C LEU A 152 -15.32 16.73 -9.79
N SER A 153 -15.52 17.53 -8.74
CA SER A 153 -15.93 18.92 -8.91
C SER A 153 -14.85 19.72 -9.66
N PRO A 154 -15.21 20.81 -10.35
CA PRO A 154 -14.23 21.70 -10.97
C PRO A 154 -13.18 22.21 -9.98
N GLU A 155 -13.57 22.55 -8.75
CA GLU A 155 -12.68 23.10 -7.73
C GLU A 155 -11.61 22.10 -7.29
N LEU A 156 -12.00 20.85 -7.01
CA LEU A 156 -11.05 19.80 -6.65
C LEU A 156 -10.18 19.40 -7.84
N SER A 157 -10.75 19.39 -9.05
CA SER A 157 -10.03 19.12 -10.28
C SER A 157 -8.92 20.16 -10.50
N ASP A 158 -9.25 21.44 -10.40
CA ASP A 158 -8.28 22.53 -10.55
C ASP A 158 -7.22 22.49 -9.44
N ALA A 159 -7.60 22.19 -8.20
CA ALA A 159 -6.66 22.12 -7.09
C ALA A 159 -5.64 20.97 -7.27
N LEU A 160 -6.08 19.79 -7.69
CA LEU A 160 -5.20 18.66 -8.02
C LEU A 160 -4.27 18.96 -9.19
N PHE A 161 -4.79 19.61 -10.23
CA PHE A 161 -4.00 20.00 -11.39
C PHE A 161 -2.92 21.01 -11.01
N ASN A 162 -3.29 22.07 -10.30
CA ASN A 162 -2.36 23.11 -9.85
C ASN A 162 -1.28 22.56 -8.89
N TRP A 163 -1.63 21.59 -8.04
CA TRP A 163 -0.68 20.92 -7.16
C TRP A 163 0.41 20.18 -7.94
N ASN A 164 0.04 19.48 -9.04
CA ASN A 164 1.01 18.80 -9.89
C ASN A 164 1.74 19.76 -10.85
N GLU A 165 1.11 20.83 -11.33
CA GLU A 165 1.77 21.88 -12.10
C GLU A 165 2.91 22.55 -11.32
N ALA A 166 2.74 22.75 -10.01
CA ALA A 166 3.81 23.26 -9.15
C ALA A 166 5.01 22.30 -9.10
N TRP A 167 4.77 20.99 -9.24
CA TRP A 167 5.82 19.98 -9.38
C TRP A 167 6.47 20.01 -10.78
N LEU A 168 5.67 20.12 -11.85
CA LEU A 168 6.12 20.13 -13.24
C LEU A 168 7.01 21.32 -13.60
N ASN A 169 6.71 22.49 -13.04
CA ASN A 169 7.43 23.73 -13.32
C ASN A 169 8.79 23.84 -12.62
N ARG A 170 9.26 22.75 -12.01
CA ARG A 170 10.45 22.66 -11.18
C ARG A 170 11.52 21.79 -11.86
N GLN A 171 12.81 22.05 -11.62
CA GLN A 171 13.88 21.11 -11.97
C GLN A 171 13.96 19.96 -10.95
N GLU A 172 14.55 18.82 -11.33
CA GLU A 172 14.62 17.64 -10.45
C GLU A 172 15.29 17.95 -9.08
N ASP A 173 16.30 18.83 -9.09
CA ASP A 173 17.11 19.19 -7.92
C ASP A 173 16.58 20.39 -7.11
N ASP A 174 15.60 21.13 -7.63
CA ASP A 174 15.04 22.27 -6.91
C ASP A 174 14.33 21.79 -5.64
N PRO A 175 14.27 22.58 -4.57
CA PRO A 175 13.46 22.23 -3.39
C PRO A 175 11.96 22.21 -3.73
N LEU A 176 11.20 21.40 -3.00
CA LEU A 176 9.73 21.45 -3.10
C LEU A 176 9.20 22.81 -2.65
N PRO A 177 8.11 23.31 -3.27
CA PRO A 177 7.43 24.50 -2.76
C PRO A 177 7.04 24.33 -1.29
N PRO A 178 7.14 25.38 -0.46
CA PRO A 178 6.71 25.31 0.94
C PRO A 178 5.26 24.83 1.07
N GLY A 179 5.00 23.86 1.94
CA GLY A 179 3.66 23.30 2.19
C GLY A 179 3.11 22.38 1.09
N TRP A 180 3.90 22.06 0.06
CA TRP A 180 3.44 21.21 -1.05
C TRP A 180 2.99 19.81 -0.61
N GLU A 181 3.70 19.19 0.34
CA GLU A 181 3.32 17.87 0.88
C GLU A 181 2.05 17.93 1.72
N ASP A 182 1.90 18.96 2.57
CA ASP A 182 0.71 19.16 3.41
C ASP A 182 -0.53 19.39 2.53
N GLU A 183 -0.39 20.18 1.47
CA GLU A 183 -1.45 20.39 0.48
C GLU A 183 -1.81 19.08 -0.26
N GLY A 184 -0.81 18.29 -0.64
CA GLY A 184 -1.04 16.97 -1.22
C GLY A 184 -1.83 16.04 -0.30
N GLN A 185 -1.51 16.04 1.00
CA GLN A 185 -2.25 15.26 1.99
C GLN A 185 -3.69 15.75 2.16
N ARG A 186 -3.89 17.09 2.19
CA ARG A 186 -5.22 17.70 2.24
C ARG A 186 -6.07 17.30 1.02
N LEU A 187 -5.49 17.37 -0.18
CA LEU A 187 -6.16 16.99 -1.43
C LEU A 187 -6.51 15.50 -1.47
N VAL A 188 -5.65 14.62 -0.93
CA VAL A 188 -5.96 13.20 -0.81
C VAL A 188 -7.15 12.95 0.10
N LEU A 189 -7.27 13.67 1.22
CA LEU A 189 -8.43 13.55 2.11
C LEU A 189 -9.72 14.00 1.42
N GLU A 190 -9.66 15.11 0.67
CA GLU A 190 -10.80 15.61 -0.11
C GLU A 190 -11.19 14.63 -1.23
N LEU A 191 -10.20 14.08 -1.94
CA LEU A 191 -10.41 13.09 -3.00
C LEU A 191 -11.01 11.79 -2.47
N ARG A 192 -10.61 11.34 -1.27
CA ARG A 192 -11.24 10.18 -0.60
C ARG A 192 -12.71 10.40 -0.31
N SER A 193 -13.07 11.60 0.13
CA SER A 193 -14.46 11.98 0.37
C SER A 193 -15.24 11.96 -0.95
N ALA A 194 -14.69 12.58 -2.00
CA ALA A 194 -15.32 12.68 -3.31
C ALA A 194 -15.51 11.31 -4.00
N LEU A 195 -14.57 10.38 -3.80
CA LEU A 195 -14.60 9.03 -4.40
C LEU A 195 -15.11 7.94 -3.46
N HIS A 196 -15.75 8.32 -2.34
CA HIS A 196 -16.29 7.37 -1.38
C HIS A 196 -17.27 6.39 -2.07
N GLY A 197 -17.03 5.09 -1.90
CA GLY A 197 -17.83 4.02 -2.51
C GLY A 197 -17.52 3.76 -3.99
N VAL A 198 -16.64 4.54 -4.62
CA VAL A 198 -16.21 4.36 -6.02
C VAL A 198 -14.78 3.84 -6.10
N ALA A 199 -13.88 4.42 -5.31
CA ALA A 199 -12.47 4.06 -5.33
C ALA A 199 -11.81 4.18 -3.94
N GLU A 200 -10.76 3.38 -3.76
CA GLU A 200 -9.77 3.64 -2.73
C GLU A 200 -8.67 4.55 -3.30
N VAL A 201 -8.31 5.60 -2.56
CA VAL A 201 -7.31 6.59 -2.96
C VAL A 201 -6.00 6.36 -2.21
N ARG A 202 -4.95 6.05 -2.97
CA ARG A 202 -3.62 5.72 -2.45
C ARG A 202 -2.62 6.85 -2.70
N PRO A 203 -2.09 7.51 -1.66
CA PRO A 203 -1.10 8.57 -1.77
C PRO A 203 0.31 7.99 -1.98
N ASP A 204 0.68 7.76 -3.23
CA ASP A 204 1.96 7.16 -3.63
C ASP A 204 3.16 8.13 -3.49
N PHE A 205 2.92 9.38 -3.09
CA PHE A 205 3.97 10.37 -2.81
C PHE A 205 4.46 10.38 -1.37
N LEU A 206 3.75 9.73 -0.43
CA LEU A 206 4.21 9.60 0.95
C LEU A 206 5.38 8.60 1.03
N ARG A 207 6.46 9.00 1.70
CA ARG A 207 7.70 8.22 1.82
C ARG A 207 8.08 7.98 3.28
#